data_AF-A0A2V7H2B2-F1
#
_entry.id   AF-A0A2V7H2B2-F1
#
_cell.length_a   1.000
_cell.length_b   1.000
_cell.length_c   1.000
_cell.angle_alpha   90.00
_cell.angle_beta   90.00
_cell.angle_gamma   90.00
#
_symmetry.space_group_name_H-M   'P 1'
#
loop_
_entity.id
_entity.type
_entity.pdbx_description
1 polymer ?
#
loop_
_entity_poly.entity_id
_entity_poly.type
_entity_poly.pdbx_seq_one_letter_code
_entity_poly.pdbx_strand_id
1 'polypeptide(L)'
;MGTEKSTSSKSILQNDAAFRADFRQRYASRGAHYEEYEPAYRYGVLLRERYALKLWSDIEQSARRDWELDRPGTWDHFKEAIRKGWEKSLH
;
A
#
# COMPACT_ATOMS: atom_id res chain seq x y z
N MET A 1 24.84 6.54 6.07
CA MET A 1 24.18 7.82 5.73
C MET A 1 23.03 7.56 4.75
N GLY A 2 21.80 7.44 5.24
CA GLY A 2 20.61 8.13 4.69
C GLY A 2 19.85 7.71 3.41
N THR A 3 20.05 6.55 2.78
CA THR A 3 19.44 6.30 1.44
C THR A 3 18.10 5.54 1.42
N GLU A 4 17.59 5.02 2.53
CA GLU A 4 16.36 4.19 2.51
C GLU A 4 15.08 5.00 2.24
N LYS A 5 15.00 6.26 2.71
CA LYS A 5 13.79 7.08 2.53
C LYS A 5 13.63 7.67 1.12
N SER A 6 14.73 7.87 0.40
CA SER A 6 14.72 8.52 -0.92
C SER A 6 14.16 7.62 -2.01
N THR A 7 14.39 6.31 -1.92
CA THR A 7 13.85 5.33 -2.87
C THR A 7 12.35 5.15 -2.66
N SER A 8 11.92 4.94 -1.41
CA SER A 8 10.50 4.75 -1.07
C SER A 8 9.62 5.94 -1.49
N SER A 9 10.10 7.15 -1.21
CA SER A 9 9.38 8.39 -1.58
C SER A 9 9.25 8.53 -3.09
N LYS A 10 10.28 8.16 -3.85
CA LYS A 10 10.26 8.20 -5.32
C LYS A 10 9.30 7.17 -5.91
N SER A 11 9.28 5.96 -5.36
CA SER A 11 8.36 4.88 -5.76
C SER A 11 6.90 5.25 -5.52
N ILE A 12 6.61 5.88 -4.38
CA ILE A 12 5.26 6.38 -4.06
C ILE A 12 4.84 7.46 -5.06
N LEU A 13 5.70 8.44 -5.33
CA LEU A 13 5.39 9.52 -6.28
C LEU A 13 5.19 9.00 -7.70
N GLN A 14 5.97 8.01 -8.13
CA GLN A 14 5.84 7.39 -9.45
C GLN A 14 4.51 6.62 -9.59
N ASN A 15 4.05 5.99 -8.52
CA ASN A 15 2.81 5.22 -8.52
C ASN A 15 1.56 6.01 -8.10
N ASP A 16 1.68 7.24 -7.61
CA ASP A 16 0.55 8.05 -7.11
C ASP A 16 -0.58 8.19 -8.15
N ALA A 17 -0.24 8.46 -9.41
CA ALA A 17 -1.22 8.55 -10.48
C ALA A 17 -1.99 7.22 -10.68
N ALA A 18 -1.30 6.09 -10.58
CA ALA A 18 -1.90 4.76 -10.68
C ALA A 18 -2.76 4.43 -9.44
N PHE A 19 -2.33 4.84 -8.25
CA PHE A 19 -3.11 4.69 -7.01
C PHE A 19 -4.39 5.51 -7.06
N ARG A 20 -4.32 6.78 -7.48
CA ARG A 20 -5.51 7.64 -7.65
C ARG A 20 -6.47 7.11 -8.72
N ALA A 21 -5.97 6.48 -9.77
CA ALA A 21 -6.80 5.87 -10.80
C ALA A 21 -7.52 4.62 -10.27
N ASP A 22 -6.79 3.69 -9.64
CA ASP A 22 -7.35 2.49 -9.00
C ASP A 22 -8.36 2.86 -7.91
N PHE A 23 -8.02 3.85 -7.09
CA PHE A 23 -8.89 4.35 -6.04
C PHE A 23 -10.21 4.89 -6.61
N ARG A 24 -10.14 5.72 -7.66
CA ARG A 24 -11.35 6.27 -8.30
C ARG A 24 -12.22 5.17 -8.90
N GLN A 25 -11.60 4.12 -9.44
CA GLN A 25 -12.33 3.01 -10.05
C GLN A 25 -13.03 2.13 -8.99
N ARG A 26 -12.41 1.93 -7.83
CA ARG A 26 -12.89 0.97 -6.80
C ARG A 26 -13.68 1.62 -5.67
N TYR A 27 -13.24 2.77 -5.18
CA TYR A 27 -13.73 3.33 -3.91
C TYR A 27 -14.43 4.68 -4.07
N ALA A 28 -14.15 5.45 -5.13
CA ALA A 28 -14.85 6.73 -5.31
C ALA A 28 -16.36 6.58 -5.52
N SER A 29 -16.81 5.48 -6.12
CA SER A 29 -18.25 5.16 -6.23
C SER A 29 -18.92 4.87 -4.88
N ARG A 30 -18.14 4.56 -3.85
CA ARG A 30 -18.60 4.27 -2.48
C ARG A 30 -18.56 5.51 -1.57
N GLY A 31 -18.20 6.68 -2.12
CA GLY A 31 -18.06 7.92 -1.35
C GLY A 31 -16.83 7.96 -0.45
N ALA A 32 -15.86 7.07 -0.65
CA ALA A 32 -14.58 7.12 0.07
C ALA A 32 -13.72 8.29 -0.39
N HIS A 33 -12.80 8.72 0.46
CA HIS A 33 -11.78 9.72 0.14
C HIS A 33 -10.41 9.10 -0.08
N TYR A 34 -9.66 9.62 -1.07
CA TYR A 34 -8.33 9.10 -1.39
C TYR A 34 -7.38 9.21 -0.20
N GLU A 35 -7.51 10.27 0.61
CA GLU A 35 -6.69 10.52 1.79
C GLU A 35 -6.82 9.43 2.85
N GLU A 36 -7.96 8.73 2.93
CA GLU A 36 -8.16 7.59 3.83
C GLU A 36 -7.39 6.36 3.35
N TYR A 37 -7.21 6.20 2.03
CA TYR A 37 -6.57 5.05 1.39
C TYR A 37 -5.10 5.30 1.02
N GLU A 38 -4.67 6.56 0.97
CA GLU A 38 -3.26 6.94 0.76
C GLU A 38 -2.30 6.18 1.70
N PRO A 39 -2.53 6.13 3.04
CA PRO A 39 -1.64 5.37 3.93
C PRO A 39 -1.61 3.88 3.60
N ALA A 40 -2.71 3.30 3.11
CA ALA A 40 -2.77 1.90 2.71
C ALA A 40 -1.90 1.63 1.48
N TYR A 41 -2.00 2.46 0.43
CA TYR A 41 -1.14 2.32 -0.76
C TYR A 41 0.34 2.49 -0.41
N ARG A 42 0.69 3.51 0.39
CA ARG A 42 2.08 3.76 0.83
C ARG A 42 2.63 2.60 1.66
N TYR A 43 1.80 2.01 2.51
CA TYR A 43 2.16 0.83 3.29
C TYR A 43 2.49 -0.38 2.39
N GLY A 44 1.72 -0.59 1.32
CA GLY A 44 2.02 -1.59 0.30
C GLY A 44 3.38 -1.42 -0.36
N VAL A 45 3.74 -0.18 -0.71
CA VAL A 45 5.05 0.16 -1.28
C VAL A 45 6.18 -0.16 -0.29
N LEU A 46 6.02 0.22 0.97
CA LEU A 46 7.00 -0.05 2.04
C LEU A 46 7.18 -1.55 2.28
N LEU A 47 6.09 -2.32 2.26
CA LEU A 47 6.15 -3.78 2.35
C LEU A 47 6.92 -4.38 1.19
N ARG A 48 6.78 -3.82 -0.02
CA ARG A 48 7.51 -4.30 -1.19
C ARG A 48 9.00 -4.10 -1.03
N GLU A 49 9.43 -2.96 -0.49
CA GLU A 49 10.85 -2.71 -0.23
C GLU A 49 11.41 -3.63 0.86
N ARG A 50 10.63 -3.85 1.94
CA ARG A 50 11.02 -4.75 3.03
C ARG A 50 11.04 -6.23 2.61
N TYR A 51 10.14 -6.61 1.70
CA TYR A 51 9.90 -8.00 1.30
C TYR A 51 9.96 -8.20 -0.22
N ALA A 52 10.95 -7.61 -0.89
CA ALA A 52 11.04 -7.61 -2.35
C ALA A 52 11.12 -9.00 -2.98
N LEU A 53 11.67 -9.98 -2.25
CA LEU A 53 11.86 -11.37 -2.70
C LEU A 53 10.76 -12.33 -2.23
N LYS A 54 9.76 -11.84 -1.48
CA LYS A 54 8.65 -12.67 -0.99
C LYS A 54 7.42 -12.48 -1.85
N LEU A 55 6.50 -13.46 -1.81
CA LEU A 55 5.19 -13.31 -2.42
C LEU A 55 4.24 -12.61 -1.45
N TRP A 56 3.22 -11.94 -1.98
CA TRP A 56 2.17 -11.33 -1.16
C TRP A 56 1.57 -12.32 -0.16
N SER A 57 1.29 -13.56 -0.59
CA SER A 57 0.71 -14.61 0.26
C SER A 57 1.58 -14.99 1.47
N ASP A 58 2.91 -14.88 1.36
CA ASP A 58 3.83 -15.14 2.48
C ASP A 58 3.82 -14.00 3.50
N ILE A 59 3.66 -12.76 3.04
CA ILE A 59 3.74 -11.56 3.88
C ILE A 59 2.37 -11.07 4.36
N GLU A 60 1.27 -11.52 3.74
CA GLU A 60 -0.09 -11.04 4.01
C GLU A 60 -0.43 -11.11 5.48
N GLN A 61 -0.11 -12.22 6.16
CA GLN A 61 -0.37 -12.35 7.60
C GLN A 61 0.47 -11.38 8.44
N SER A 62 1.74 -11.18 8.08
CA SER A 62 2.62 -10.25 8.79
C SER A 62 2.18 -8.80 8.58
N ALA A 63 1.89 -8.42 7.33
CA ALA A 63 1.34 -7.12 6.95
C ALA A 63 0.01 -6.84 7.64
N ARG A 64 -0.88 -7.85 7.70
CA ARG A 64 -2.14 -7.76 8.43
C ARG A 64 -1.92 -7.45 9.89
N ARG A 65 -1.08 -8.23 10.58
CA ARG A 65 -0.83 -8.00 12.01
C ARG A 65 -0.31 -6.60 12.26
N ASP A 66 0.67 -6.15 11.48
CA ASP A 66 1.29 -4.83 11.64
C ASP A 66 0.31 -3.69 11.32
N TRP A 67 -0.52 -3.82 10.29
CA TRP A 67 -1.61 -2.88 10.00
C TRP A 67 -2.67 -2.84 11.11
N GLU A 68 -3.10 -4.00 11.61
CA GLU A 68 -4.12 -4.10 12.66
C GLU A 68 -3.63 -3.59 14.03
N LEU A 69 -2.32 -3.47 14.25
CA LEU A 69 -1.78 -2.82 15.46
C LEU A 69 -2.11 -1.32 15.49
N ASP A 70 -2.06 -0.64 14.34
CA ASP A 70 -2.37 0.80 14.21
C ASP A 70 -3.86 1.03 13.91
N ARG A 71 -4.46 0.16 13.09
CA ARG A 71 -5.86 0.29 12.62
C ARG A 71 -6.64 -1.01 12.77
N PRO A 72 -7.06 -1.36 14.00
CA PRO A 72 -7.76 -2.61 14.27
C PRO A 72 -9.08 -2.72 13.50
N GLY A 73 -9.37 -3.90 12.95
CA GLY A 73 -10.64 -4.19 12.27
C GLY A 73 -10.79 -3.57 10.87
N THR A 74 -9.78 -2.85 10.37
CA THR A 74 -9.86 -2.18 9.05
C THR A 74 -9.15 -2.95 7.94
N TRP A 75 -8.44 -4.03 8.27
CA TRP A 75 -7.63 -4.78 7.30
C TRP A 75 -8.41 -5.15 6.05
N ASP A 76 -9.63 -5.69 6.17
CA ASP A 76 -10.35 -6.19 4.99
C ASP A 76 -10.77 -5.05 4.02
N HIS A 77 -10.96 -3.84 4.54
CA HIS A 77 -11.24 -2.65 3.75
C HIS A 77 -10.01 -2.13 2.99
N PHE A 78 -8.83 -2.22 3.61
CA PHE A 78 -7.60 -1.64 3.06
C PHE A 78 -6.68 -2.66 2.38
N LYS A 79 -6.85 -3.97 2.61
CA LYS A 79 -5.97 -5.03 2.05
C LYS A 79 -5.82 -4.94 0.55
N GLU A 80 -6.88 -4.58 -0.17
CA GLU A 80 -6.84 -4.46 -1.63
C GLU A 80 -5.97 -3.27 -2.06
N ALA A 81 -6.07 -2.14 -1.36
CA ALA A 81 -5.23 -0.97 -1.60
C ALA A 81 -3.76 -1.23 -1.21
N ILE A 82 -3.51 -1.89 -0.07
CA ILE A 82 -2.17 -2.29 0.38
C ILE A 82 -1.54 -3.24 -0.65
N ARG A 83 -2.27 -4.28 -1.05
CA ARG A 83 -1.81 -5.22 -2.07
C ARG A 83 -1.52 -4.51 -3.38
N LYS A 84 -2.37 -3.57 -3.80
CA LYS A 84 -2.15 -2.80 -5.03
C LYS A 84 -0.89 -1.95 -4.94
N GLY A 85 -0.63 -1.32 -3.80
CA GLY A 85 0.62 -0.62 -3.52
C GLY A 85 1.84 -1.53 -3.69
N TRP A 86 1.77 -2.73 -3.11
CA TRP A 86 2.82 -3.73 -3.18
C TRP A 86 3.06 -4.24 -4.61
N GLU A 87 2.00 -4.56 -5.36
CA GLU A 87 2.07 -5.04 -6.74
C GLU A 87 2.59 -3.97 -7.71
N LYS A 88 2.24 -2.70 -7.48
CA LYS A 88 2.69 -1.58 -8.33
C LYS A 88 4.13 -1.18 -8.11
N SER A 89 4.68 -1.45 -6.93
CA SER A 89 6.11 -1.27 -6.65
C SER A 89 7.00 -2.34 -7.29
N LEU A 90 6.41 -3.31 -8.00
CA LEU A 90 7.13 -4.17 -8.94
C LEU A 90 7.44 -3.35 -10.21
N HIS A 91 8.66 -2.83 -10.32
CA HIS A 91 9.22 -2.31 -11.57
C HIS A 91 10.63 -2.87 -11.75
#